data_AF-A0A4Q5QRQ6-F1
#
_entry.id   AF-A0A4Q5QRQ6-F1
#
_cell.length_a   1.000
_cell.length_b   1.000
_cell.length_c   1.000
_cell.angle_alpha   90.00
_cell.angle_beta   90.00
_cell.angle_gamma   90.00
#
_symmetry.space_group_name_H-M   'P 1'
#
loop_
_entity.id
_entity.type
_entity.pdbx_description
1 polymer ?
#
loop_
_entity_poly.entity_id
_entity_poly.type
_entity_poly.pdbx_seq_one_letter_code
_entity_poly.pdbx_strand_id
1 'polypeptide(L)'
;GIWVIQMFYNIIVSKPFAEHHGLKTQDRARPIVPLIADYTRQSIAAFVAKYPNVGLLITLGEAMESAGQDDVDWFTKTIIPGVQDGLKALGQTTQPPIVLRAHDTDAPRVMAAALPLYKNLYTMAKYNGEALTTYTPRGTWAALHRKLSSIGTVQIENVHLMANLEPFRYGSADFIQKCVQAMHHTYGANGLHLYPQASYWDWPYSADNVPGRELELTRDWLWYGEWARYAWRADRPRPAEIDYWGGRLAAQFGCDAAAGKQILAAYEQSGEIAPKLLRRYGITDGNRQTLTLGMLMNQLIDPKRYGLFTMLYESEAPEGEMIIEYAEKEAKGEPHVGETPPQVADEVVAHGQRAVAAIERAAPGITKNKAEFARLQNDMHCYDALANFYAEKARAALLTLRYKYSKN
;
A
#
# COMPACT_ATOMS: atom_id res chain seq x y z
N GLY A 1 -16.68 16.02 11.50
CA GLY A 1 -16.93 16.27 10.07
C GLY A 1 -16.13 15.27 9.27
N ILE A 2 -16.79 14.21 8.78
CA ILE A 2 -16.20 13.19 7.91
C ILE A 2 -16.63 13.52 6.49
N TRP A 3 -15.68 13.65 5.56
CA TRP A 3 -15.97 13.82 4.14
C TRP A 3 -16.05 12.44 3.47
N VAL A 4 -17.22 12.11 2.94
CA VAL A 4 -17.45 10.85 2.21
C VAL A 4 -17.05 11.06 0.75
N ILE A 5 -16.32 10.10 0.18
CA ILE A 5 -15.81 10.17 -1.20
C ILE A 5 -16.19 8.89 -1.93
N GLN A 6 -16.79 9.02 -3.11
CA GLN A 6 -17.02 7.90 -4.02
C GLN A 6 -15.82 7.74 -4.95
N MET A 7 -15.19 6.57 -4.91
CA MET A 7 -14.15 6.17 -5.86
C MET A 7 -14.78 5.47 -7.06
N PHE A 8 -14.30 5.73 -8.28
CA PHE A 8 -14.67 4.89 -9.43
C PHE A 8 -13.54 4.74 -10.46
N TYR A 9 -13.59 3.60 -11.15
CA TYR A 9 -12.72 3.21 -12.26
C TYR A 9 -13.34 3.59 -13.62
N ASN A 10 -12.52 3.59 -14.68
CA ASN A 10 -12.93 3.98 -16.02
C ASN A 10 -12.28 3.08 -17.11
N ILE A 11 -12.91 2.85 -18.27
CA ILE A 11 -14.30 3.20 -18.63
C ILE A 11 -15.18 1.98 -18.43
N ILE A 12 -16.14 2.09 -17.50
CA ILE A 12 -17.06 1.01 -17.16
C ILE A 12 -18.49 1.52 -17.32
N VAL A 13 -19.32 0.72 -18.00
CA VAL A 13 -20.77 0.92 -18.08
C VAL A 13 -21.50 -0.21 -17.34
N SER A 14 -22.73 0.06 -16.93
CA SER A 14 -23.54 -0.96 -16.26
C SER A 14 -23.85 -2.13 -17.21
N LYS A 15 -24.03 -3.34 -16.65
CA LYS A 15 -24.41 -4.53 -17.42
C LYS A 15 -25.67 -4.31 -18.27
N PRO A 16 -26.77 -3.74 -17.74
CA PRO A 16 -27.96 -3.51 -18.56
C PRO A 16 -27.74 -2.54 -19.73
N PHE A 17 -26.95 -1.47 -19.52
CA PHE A 17 -26.59 -0.53 -20.60
C PHE A 17 -25.76 -1.22 -21.69
N ALA A 18 -24.77 -2.02 -21.27
CA ALA A 18 -23.93 -2.77 -22.19
C ALA A 18 -24.76 -3.74 -23.05
N GLU A 19 -25.66 -4.50 -22.43
CA GLU A 19 -26.55 -5.45 -23.12
C GLU A 19 -27.51 -4.76 -24.08
N HIS A 20 -28.11 -3.63 -23.67
CA HIS A 20 -29.02 -2.86 -24.51
C HIS A 20 -28.36 -2.35 -25.80
N HIS A 21 -27.07 -2.00 -25.73
CA HIS A 21 -26.32 -1.43 -26.85
C HIS A 21 -25.38 -2.43 -27.56
N GLY A 22 -25.39 -3.71 -27.17
CA GLY A 22 -24.50 -4.73 -27.74
C GLY A 22 -23.00 -4.46 -27.47
N LEU A 23 -22.68 -3.87 -26.32
CA LEU A 23 -21.33 -3.51 -25.89
C LEU A 23 -20.83 -4.46 -24.78
N LYS A 24 -19.52 -4.48 -24.54
CA LYS A 24 -18.96 -4.99 -23.28
C LYS A 24 -19.10 -3.94 -22.18
N THR A 25 -19.21 -4.37 -20.92
CA THR A 25 -19.24 -3.45 -19.76
C THR A 25 -17.95 -2.64 -19.64
N GLN A 26 -16.81 -3.28 -19.91
CA GLN A 26 -15.50 -2.66 -19.94
C GLN A 26 -14.62 -3.38 -20.98
N ASP A 27 -13.78 -2.63 -21.67
CA ASP A 27 -12.81 -3.16 -22.63
C ASP A 27 -11.69 -2.14 -22.79
N ARG A 28 -10.48 -2.51 -22.35
CA ARG A 28 -9.31 -1.62 -22.34
C ARG A 28 -8.91 -1.15 -23.74
N ALA A 29 -9.15 -1.98 -24.77
CA ALA A 29 -8.80 -1.66 -26.14
C ALA A 29 -9.88 -0.83 -26.86
N ARG A 30 -11.03 -0.59 -26.21
CA ARG A 30 -12.12 0.19 -26.80
C ARG A 30 -11.79 1.69 -26.70
N PRO A 31 -11.79 2.44 -27.81
CA PRO A 31 -11.59 3.88 -27.76
C PRO A 31 -12.77 4.57 -27.07
N ILE A 32 -12.61 5.85 -26.75
CA ILE A 32 -13.73 6.67 -26.27
C ILE A 32 -14.84 6.71 -27.35
N VAL A 33 -16.03 6.21 -27.00
CA VAL A 33 -17.22 6.22 -27.87
C VAL A 33 -18.19 7.31 -27.39
N PRO A 34 -18.74 8.16 -28.28
CA PRO A 34 -19.65 9.25 -27.88
C PRO A 34 -20.83 8.80 -27.01
N LEU A 35 -21.42 7.64 -27.32
CA LEU A 35 -22.51 7.05 -26.53
C LEU A 35 -22.12 6.77 -25.07
N ILE A 36 -20.90 6.27 -24.84
CA ILE A 36 -20.40 5.94 -23.50
C ILE A 36 -19.97 7.21 -22.75
N ALA A 37 -19.38 8.17 -23.47
CA ALA A 37 -19.06 9.49 -22.94
C ALA A 37 -20.31 10.20 -22.44
N ASP A 38 -21.38 10.22 -23.25
CA ASP A 38 -22.66 10.82 -22.89
C ASP A 38 -23.28 10.15 -21.65
N TYR A 39 -23.39 8.82 -21.66
CA TYR A 39 -23.87 8.04 -20.51
C TYR A 39 -23.08 8.37 -19.22
N THR A 40 -21.76 8.43 -19.31
CA THR A 40 -20.90 8.68 -18.14
C THR A 40 -21.04 10.12 -17.65
N ARG A 41 -21.00 11.10 -18.56
CA ARG A 41 -21.18 12.53 -18.23
C ARG A 41 -22.49 12.77 -17.51
N GLN A 42 -23.60 12.23 -18.04
CA GLN A 42 -24.92 12.35 -17.41
C GLN A 42 -24.99 11.63 -16.06
N SER A 43 -24.36 10.47 -15.93
CA SER A 43 -24.29 9.73 -14.67
C SER A 43 -23.56 10.53 -13.57
N ILE A 44 -22.44 11.17 -13.92
CA ILE A 44 -21.68 12.03 -12.99
C ILE A 44 -22.49 13.27 -12.62
N ALA A 45 -23.11 13.95 -13.60
CA ALA A 45 -23.94 15.12 -13.34
C ALA A 45 -25.10 14.80 -12.40
N ALA A 46 -25.79 13.69 -12.63
CA ALA A 46 -26.86 13.21 -11.77
C ALA A 46 -26.36 12.85 -10.36
N PHE A 47 -25.18 12.21 -10.24
CA PHE A 47 -24.58 11.90 -8.95
C PHE A 47 -24.27 13.17 -8.15
N VAL A 48 -23.60 14.15 -8.76
CA VAL A 48 -23.26 15.43 -8.12
C VAL A 48 -24.53 16.16 -7.67
N ALA A 49 -25.57 16.23 -8.51
CA ALA A 49 -26.83 16.86 -8.14
C ALA A 49 -27.56 16.12 -7.00
N LYS A 50 -27.51 14.79 -6.99
CA LYS A 50 -28.21 13.96 -6.00
C LYS A 50 -27.47 13.89 -4.66
N TYR A 51 -26.14 13.93 -4.67
CA TYR A 51 -25.29 13.76 -3.50
C TYR A 51 -24.24 14.89 -3.40
N PRO A 52 -24.67 16.15 -3.20
CA PRO A 52 -23.83 17.34 -3.38
C PRO A 52 -22.62 17.45 -2.44
N ASN A 53 -22.60 16.68 -1.35
CA ASN A 53 -21.53 16.69 -0.35
C ASN A 53 -20.58 15.48 -0.45
N VAL A 54 -20.82 14.57 -1.41
CA VAL A 54 -19.95 13.41 -1.63
C VAL A 54 -18.86 13.77 -2.63
N GLY A 55 -17.59 13.59 -2.23
CA GLY A 55 -16.44 13.80 -3.09
C GLY A 55 -16.29 12.74 -4.17
N LEU A 56 -15.43 13.02 -5.17
CA LEU A 56 -15.12 12.07 -6.24
C LEU A 56 -13.62 11.76 -6.26
N LEU A 57 -13.29 10.46 -6.28
CA LEU A 57 -11.94 9.93 -6.49
C LEU A 57 -11.90 9.14 -7.80
N ILE A 58 -11.08 9.61 -8.73
CA ILE A 58 -11.10 9.19 -10.13
C ILE A 58 -9.87 8.32 -10.42
N THR A 59 -10.11 7.13 -10.98
CA THR A 59 -9.06 6.32 -11.64
C THR A 59 -9.27 6.37 -13.14
N LEU A 60 -8.31 6.90 -13.89
CA LEU A 60 -8.33 6.89 -15.36
C LEU A 60 -7.77 5.56 -15.85
N GLY A 61 -8.53 4.50 -15.61
CA GLY A 61 -8.12 3.12 -15.82
C GLY A 61 -8.97 2.16 -14.97
N GLU A 62 -8.76 0.85 -15.05
CA GLU A 62 -7.76 0.15 -15.89
C GLU A 62 -8.32 -0.28 -17.25
N ALA A 63 -9.58 0.05 -17.53
CA ALA A 63 -10.27 -0.27 -18.78
C ALA A 63 -10.18 0.89 -19.79
N MET A 64 -8.98 1.47 -19.90
CA MET A 64 -8.60 2.51 -20.86
C MET A 64 -7.16 2.29 -21.32
N GLU A 65 -6.80 2.86 -22.47
CA GLU A 65 -5.39 2.92 -22.89
C GLU A 65 -4.59 3.80 -21.93
N SER A 66 -3.77 3.16 -21.08
CA SER A 66 -2.98 3.86 -20.06
C SER A 66 -2.06 4.92 -20.61
N ALA A 67 -1.99 6.04 -19.90
CA ALA A 67 -1.05 7.14 -20.15
C ALA A 67 -1.15 7.71 -21.59
N GLY A 68 -2.28 7.50 -22.24
CA GLY A 68 -2.59 7.97 -23.59
C GLY A 68 -3.27 9.35 -23.63
N GLN A 69 -3.61 9.82 -24.82
CA GLN A 69 -4.46 11.00 -24.98
C GLN A 69 -5.89 10.75 -24.48
N ASP A 70 -6.34 9.49 -24.48
CA ASP A 70 -7.65 9.09 -24.00
C ASP A 70 -7.85 9.42 -22.51
N ASP A 71 -6.84 9.29 -21.66
CA ASP A 71 -6.93 9.69 -20.24
C ASP A 71 -7.25 11.19 -20.09
N VAL A 72 -6.52 12.01 -20.85
CA VAL A 72 -6.69 13.46 -20.87
C VAL A 72 -8.09 13.81 -21.40
N ASP A 73 -8.47 13.22 -22.52
CA ASP A 73 -9.75 13.50 -23.18
C ASP A 73 -10.93 13.03 -22.32
N TRP A 74 -10.84 11.85 -21.70
CA TRP A 74 -11.88 11.34 -20.82
C TRP A 74 -12.07 12.24 -19.61
N PHE A 75 -10.98 12.63 -18.95
CA PHE A 75 -11.06 13.48 -17.77
C PHE A 75 -11.57 14.90 -18.11
N THR A 76 -11.05 15.51 -19.18
CA THR A 76 -11.32 16.90 -19.54
C THR A 76 -12.59 17.12 -20.35
N LYS A 77 -13.04 16.13 -21.14
CA LYS A 77 -14.20 16.24 -22.03
C LYS A 77 -15.43 15.46 -21.54
N THR A 78 -15.28 14.55 -20.58
CA THR A 78 -16.39 13.75 -20.03
C THR A 78 -16.57 13.97 -18.54
N ILE A 79 -15.54 13.70 -17.72
CA ILE A 79 -15.67 13.73 -16.25
C ILE A 79 -15.86 15.15 -15.72
N ILE A 80 -14.93 16.07 -16.01
CA ILE A 80 -15.03 17.46 -15.54
C ILE A 80 -16.32 18.15 -16.02
N PRO A 81 -16.71 18.04 -17.30
CA PRO A 81 -17.98 18.59 -17.76
C PRO A 81 -19.20 17.99 -17.04
N GLY A 82 -19.19 16.68 -16.74
CA GLY A 82 -20.26 16.05 -15.95
C GLY A 82 -20.36 16.62 -14.54
N VAL A 83 -19.22 16.85 -13.87
CA VAL A 83 -19.19 17.51 -12.56
C VAL A 83 -19.75 18.94 -12.66
N GLN A 84 -19.29 19.71 -13.65
CA GLN A 84 -19.74 21.09 -13.87
C GLN A 84 -21.24 21.19 -14.18
N ASP A 85 -21.79 20.25 -14.95
CA ASP A 85 -23.23 20.17 -15.23
C ASP A 85 -24.04 19.93 -13.94
N GLY A 86 -23.58 19.02 -13.09
CA GLY A 86 -24.18 18.76 -11.78
C GLY A 86 -24.13 19.98 -10.85
N LEU A 87 -22.97 20.66 -10.76
CA LEU A 87 -22.82 21.89 -9.98
C LEU A 87 -23.71 23.01 -10.49
N LYS A 88 -23.82 23.16 -11.82
CA LYS A 88 -24.70 24.14 -12.46
C LYS A 88 -26.16 23.87 -12.13
N ALA A 89 -26.60 22.61 -12.16
CA ALA A 89 -27.96 22.22 -11.78
C ALA A 89 -28.29 22.56 -10.31
N LEU A 90 -27.28 22.57 -9.44
CA LEU A 90 -27.39 22.98 -8.03
C LEU A 90 -27.29 24.50 -7.82
N GLY A 91 -26.97 25.28 -8.86
CA GLY A 91 -26.62 26.70 -8.71
C GLY A 91 -25.32 26.93 -7.93
N GLN A 92 -24.47 25.91 -7.79
CA GLN A 92 -23.23 25.96 -7.03
C GLN A 92 -22.10 26.56 -7.88
N THR A 93 -21.49 27.64 -7.39
CA THR A 93 -20.36 28.31 -8.07
C THR A 93 -19.02 27.89 -7.50
N THR A 94 -18.98 27.33 -6.29
CA THR A 94 -17.78 26.78 -5.68
C THR A 94 -17.46 25.40 -6.25
N GLN A 95 -16.22 25.20 -6.67
CA GLN A 95 -15.71 23.91 -7.14
C GLN A 95 -15.24 23.06 -5.93
N PRO A 96 -15.98 22.00 -5.52
CA PRO A 96 -15.48 21.05 -4.53
C PRO A 96 -14.27 20.28 -5.09
N PRO A 97 -13.38 19.73 -4.24
CA PRO A 97 -12.20 19.01 -4.73
C PRO A 97 -12.58 17.74 -5.52
N ILE A 98 -11.92 17.52 -6.65
CA ILE A 98 -11.88 16.23 -7.36
C ILE A 98 -10.50 15.61 -7.10
N VAL A 99 -10.45 14.35 -6.71
CA VAL A 99 -9.19 13.64 -6.48
C VAL A 99 -8.85 12.79 -7.71
N LEU A 100 -7.70 13.02 -8.33
CA LEU A 100 -7.18 12.22 -9.45
C LEU A 100 -6.12 11.24 -8.95
N ARG A 101 -6.30 9.94 -9.22
CA ARG A 101 -5.25 8.94 -8.97
C ARG A 101 -4.20 8.98 -10.08
N ALA A 102 -2.93 8.83 -9.71
CA ALA A 102 -1.82 8.62 -10.63
C ALA A 102 -1.68 7.16 -11.10
N HIS A 103 -2.61 6.30 -10.67
CA HIS A 103 -2.66 4.90 -11.07
C HIS A 103 -3.07 4.77 -12.53
N ASP A 104 -2.27 4.04 -13.30
CA ASP A 104 -2.51 3.68 -14.71
C ASP A 104 -2.59 4.87 -15.69
N THR A 105 -2.06 6.04 -15.33
CA THR A 105 -2.14 7.26 -16.14
C THR A 105 -0.90 8.16 -16.00
N ASP A 106 -0.67 9.06 -16.96
CA ASP A 106 0.26 10.19 -16.81
C ASP A 106 -0.45 11.34 -16.09
N ALA A 107 -0.56 11.23 -14.76
CA ALA A 107 -1.25 12.23 -13.95
C ALA A 107 -0.70 13.67 -14.09
N PRO A 108 0.62 13.91 -14.17
CA PRO A 108 1.13 15.26 -14.46
C PRO A 108 0.57 15.86 -15.75
N ARG A 109 0.50 15.08 -16.83
CA ARG A 109 -0.10 15.53 -18.11
C ARG A 109 -1.59 15.80 -17.98
N VAL A 110 -2.33 14.90 -17.34
CA VAL A 110 -3.77 15.07 -17.10
C VAL A 110 -4.05 16.32 -16.28
N MET A 111 -3.29 16.54 -15.20
CA MET A 111 -3.42 17.72 -14.34
C MET A 111 -3.16 19.02 -15.12
N ALA A 112 -2.13 19.05 -15.97
CA ALA A 112 -1.82 20.22 -16.78
C ALA A 112 -2.98 20.60 -17.73
N ALA A 113 -3.67 19.62 -18.30
CA ALA A 113 -4.84 19.85 -19.17
C ALA A 113 -6.12 20.17 -18.39
N ALA A 114 -6.27 19.63 -17.17
CA ALA A 114 -7.47 19.76 -16.35
C ALA A 114 -7.53 21.06 -15.54
N LEU A 115 -6.39 21.56 -15.03
CA LEU A 115 -6.33 22.76 -14.19
C LEU A 115 -6.91 24.03 -14.87
N PRO A 116 -6.79 24.24 -16.18
CA PRO A 116 -7.51 25.32 -16.87
C PRO A 116 -9.03 25.23 -16.73
N LEU A 117 -9.59 24.01 -16.66
CA LEU A 117 -11.03 23.73 -16.63
C LEU A 117 -11.60 23.64 -15.21
N TYR A 118 -10.82 23.12 -14.27
CA TYR A 118 -11.23 22.90 -12.89
C TYR A 118 -10.07 23.18 -11.94
N LYS A 119 -10.24 24.14 -11.02
CA LYS A 119 -9.14 24.68 -10.19
C LYS A 119 -8.86 23.87 -8.94
N ASN A 120 -9.88 23.21 -8.37
CA ASN A 120 -9.75 22.48 -7.12
C ASN A 120 -9.49 20.99 -7.37
N LEU A 121 -8.24 20.65 -7.70
CA LEU A 121 -7.82 19.28 -8.00
C LEU A 121 -6.80 18.79 -6.98
N TYR A 122 -7.09 17.62 -6.41
CA TYR A 122 -6.17 16.87 -5.55
C TYR A 122 -5.58 15.72 -6.35
N THR A 123 -4.40 15.26 -5.95
CA THR A 123 -3.73 14.11 -6.56
C THR A 123 -3.56 13.01 -5.52
N MET A 124 -3.57 11.75 -5.96
CA MET A 124 -3.33 10.59 -5.11
C MET A 124 -2.40 9.61 -5.79
N ALA A 125 -1.36 9.14 -5.11
CA ALA A 125 -0.45 8.12 -5.62
C ALA A 125 -0.17 7.06 -4.55
N LYS A 126 0.15 5.84 -4.99
CA LYS A 126 0.45 4.71 -4.10
C LYS A 126 1.77 4.96 -3.37
N TYR A 127 1.82 4.79 -2.04
CA TYR A 127 3.03 5.06 -1.27
C TYR A 127 4.19 4.11 -1.63
N ASN A 128 3.96 2.79 -1.55
CA ASN A 128 4.91 1.75 -1.98
C ASN A 128 4.18 0.72 -2.85
N GLY A 129 3.65 1.18 -4.00
CA GLY A 129 2.87 0.32 -4.86
C GLY A 129 1.65 -0.27 -4.13
N GLU A 130 1.40 -1.56 -4.29
CA GLU A 130 0.30 -2.25 -3.58
C GLU A 130 0.73 -2.92 -2.26
N ALA A 131 1.85 -2.46 -1.68
CA ALA A 131 2.47 -3.01 -0.50
C ALA A 131 2.88 -1.92 0.51
N LEU A 132 3.48 -2.36 1.62
CA LEU A 132 4.23 -1.51 2.54
C LEU A 132 5.65 -2.06 2.68
N THR A 133 6.63 -1.34 2.16
CA THR A 133 8.00 -1.89 1.98
C THR A 133 9.08 -1.04 2.64
N THR A 134 8.90 0.27 2.75
CA THR A 134 9.97 1.14 3.22
C THR A 134 9.49 2.46 3.82
N TYR A 135 10.27 2.98 4.74
CA TYR A 135 10.22 4.37 5.21
C TYR A 135 11.37 5.22 4.65
N THR A 136 12.14 4.68 3.70
CA THR A 136 13.16 5.42 2.93
C THR A 136 12.93 5.27 1.43
N PRO A 137 11.75 5.69 0.91
CA PRO A 137 11.48 5.62 -0.51
C PRO A 137 12.42 6.55 -1.31
N ARG A 138 12.63 6.25 -2.59
CA ARG A 138 13.55 7.00 -3.46
C ARG A 138 13.18 6.88 -4.95
N GLY A 139 14.14 7.18 -5.81
CA GLY A 139 14.06 6.86 -7.24
C GLY A 139 13.03 7.69 -8.01
N THR A 140 12.63 7.13 -9.15
CA THR A 140 11.67 7.73 -10.09
C THR A 140 10.29 7.87 -9.48
N TRP A 141 9.88 6.95 -8.60
CA TRP A 141 8.60 7.05 -7.89
C TRP A 141 8.57 8.27 -6.97
N ALA A 142 9.63 8.51 -6.20
CA ALA A 142 9.73 9.72 -5.39
C ALA A 142 9.69 11.01 -6.21
N ALA A 143 10.27 11.00 -7.42
CA ALA A 143 10.20 12.13 -8.33
C ALA A 143 8.76 12.40 -8.82
N LEU A 144 8.00 11.35 -9.14
CA LEU A 144 6.58 11.47 -9.49
C LEU A 144 5.77 12.07 -8.33
N HIS A 145 5.93 11.56 -7.11
CA HIS A 145 5.21 12.08 -5.94
C HIS A 145 5.47 13.56 -5.70
N ARG A 146 6.74 14.00 -5.74
CA ARG A 146 7.08 15.43 -5.64
C ARG A 146 6.50 16.25 -6.78
N LYS A 147 6.51 15.72 -8.00
CA LYS A 147 5.88 16.37 -9.15
C LYS A 147 4.38 16.59 -8.91
N LEU A 148 3.66 15.57 -8.42
CA LEU A 148 2.24 15.68 -8.08
C LEU A 148 2.00 16.66 -6.92
N SER A 149 2.80 16.59 -5.86
CA SER A 149 2.78 17.53 -4.73
C SER A 149 2.93 18.99 -5.17
N SER A 150 3.82 19.26 -6.14
CA SER A 150 4.01 20.62 -6.68
C SER A 150 2.90 21.13 -7.60
N ILE A 151 1.98 20.26 -8.07
CA ILE A 151 0.93 20.62 -9.03
C ILE A 151 -0.45 20.63 -8.36
N GLY A 152 -0.77 19.60 -7.58
CA GLY A 152 -2.04 19.47 -6.88
C GLY A 152 -2.13 20.40 -5.67
N THR A 153 -3.34 20.77 -5.26
CA THR A 153 -3.53 21.52 -4.00
C THR A 153 -3.26 20.63 -2.78
N VAL A 154 -3.61 19.36 -2.89
CA VAL A 154 -3.33 18.31 -1.90
C VAL A 154 -2.80 17.09 -2.64
N GLN A 155 -1.66 16.56 -2.19
CA GLN A 155 -1.12 15.28 -2.62
C GLN A 155 -1.36 14.25 -1.51
N ILE A 156 -2.09 13.20 -1.86
CA ILE A 156 -2.55 12.15 -0.96
C ILE A 156 -1.70 10.90 -1.19
N GLU A 157 -1.07 10.43 -0.13
CA GLU A 157 -0.34 9.16 -0.11
C GLU A 157 -1.32 8.04 0.16
N ASN A 158 -1.42 7.10 -0.77
CA ASN A 158 -2.30 5.95 -0.67
C ASN A 158 -1.50 4.73 -0.21
N VAL A 159 -1.63 4.39 1.07
CA VAL A 159 -1.14 3.12 1.63
C VAL A 159 -2.10 2.04 1.16
N HIS A 160 -1.74 1.41 0.04
CA HIS A 160 -2.68 0.71 -0.84
C HIS A 160 -2.55 -0.80 -0.71
N LEU A 161 -3.68 -1.46 -0.42
CA LEU A 161 -3.90 -2.92 -0.54
C LEU A 161 -3.16 -3.82 0.44
N MET A 162 -1.87 -3.56 0.73
CA MET A 162 -1.04 -4.30 1.68
C MET A 162 -0.79 -5.77 1.30
N ALA A 163 -0.54 -6.04 0.01
CA ALA A 163 -0.36 -7.39 -0.53
C ALA A 163 0.70 -8.25 0.22
N ASN A 164 1.73 -7.61 0.77
CA ASN A 164 2.78 -8.29 1.52
C ASN A 164 2.47 -8.55 2.99
N LEU A 165 1.43 -7.92 3.54
CA LEU A 165 1.06 -8.05 4.95
C LEU A 165 -0.07 -9.06 5.17
N GLU A 166 -0.86 -9.40 4.14
CA GLU A 166 -1.94 -10.36 4.28
C GLU A 166 -1.42 -11.76 4.69
N PRO A 167 -1.99 -12.46 5.68
CA PRO A 167 -3.18 -12.10 6.46
C PRO A 167 -2.89 -11.65 7.91
N PHE A 168 -1.63 -11.69 8.35
CA PHE A 168 -1.24 -11.56 9.76
C PHE A 168 -1.40 -10.12 10.26
N ARG A 169 -1.57 -9.97 11.59
CA ARG A 169 -1.67 -8.66 12.23
C ARG A 169 -0.40 -7.83 12.03
N TYR A 170 -0.59 -6.56 11.66
CA TYR A 170 0.48 -5.57 11.56
C TYR A 170 0.12 -4.29 12.33
N GLY A 171 1.07 -3.73 13.07
CA GLY A 171 0.88 -2.52 13.88
C GLY A 171 2.19 -1.98 14.45
N SER A 172 3.17 -1.75 13.58
CA SER A 172 4.47 -1.20 13.97
C SER A 172 4.41 0.33 14.02
N ALA A 173 4.18 0.87 15.22
CA ALA A 173 4.16 2.31 15.45
C ALA A 173 5.42 3.03 14.93
N ASP A 174 6.61 2.45 15.16
CA ASP A 174 7.89 3.02 14.69
C ASP A 174 7.97 3.07 13.16
N PHE A 175 7.62 1.97 12.48
CA PHE A 175 7.65 1.90 11.02
C PHE A 175 6.67 2.89 10.41
N ILE A 176 5.43 2.92 10.92
CA ILE A 176 4.37 3.80 10.42
C ILE A 176 4.74 5.28 10.67
N GLN A 177 5.29 5.62 11.83
CA GLN A 177 5.77 6.98 12.11
C GLN A 177 6.80 7.43 11.07
N LYS A 178 7.81 6.59 10.81
CA LYS A 178 8.84 6.88 9.81
C LYS A 178 8.27 6.96 8.39
N CYS A 179 7.28 6.13 8.04
CA CYS A 179 6.58 6.24 6.76
C CYS A 179 5.91 7.60 6.60
N VAL A 180 5.15 8.08 7.59
CA VAL A 180 4.50 9.40 7.49
C VAL A 180 5.53 10.53 7.45
N GLN A 181 6.65 10.40 8.17
CA GLN A 181 7.76 11.34 8.04
C GLN A 181 8.35 11.35 6.62
N ALA A 182 8.50 10.18 5.99
CA ALA A 182 8.96 10.07 4.60
C ALA A 182 7.95 10.62 3.58
N MET A 183 6.64 10.42 3.82
CA MET A 183 5.58 11.03 3.03
C MET A 183 5.73 12.56 2.99
N HIS A 184 6.05 13.18 4.12
CA HIS A 184 6.33 14.62 4.16
C HIS A 184 7.69 14.96 3.53
N HIS A 185 8.79 14.37 4.01
CA HIS A 185 10.14 14.84 3.68
C HIS A 185 10.64 14.41 2.30
N THR A 186 10.22 13.23 1.83
CA THR A 186 10.67 12.68 0.53
C THR A 186 9.70 12.98 -0.59
N TYR A 187 8.39 12.86 -0.30
CA TYR A 187 7.32 13.01 -1.30
C TYR A 187 6.65 14.38 -1.31
N GLY A 188 6.77 15.16 -0.23
CA GLY A 188 6.12 16.48 -0.11
C GLY A 188 4.60 16.38 0.05
N ALA A 189 4.09 15.24 0.52
CA ALA A 189 2.66 15.01 0.64
C ALA A 189 2.06 15.67 1.88
N ASN A 190 0.75 15.90 1.82
CA ASN A 190 -0.04 16.55 2.87
C ASN A 190 -1.43 15.91 3.07
N GLY A 191 -1.67 14.73 2.49
CA GLY A 191 -2.85 13.90 2.74
C GLY A 191 -2.50 12.42 2.84
N LEU A 192 -3.35 11.65 3.52
CA LEU A 192 -3.22 10.20 3.67
C LEU A 192 -4.55 9.53 3.26
N HIS A 193 -4.45 8.46 2.48
CA HIS A 193 -5.50 7.48 2.25
C HIS A 193 -5.00 6.11 2.68
N LEU A 194 -5.81 5.38 3.43
CA LEU A 194 -5.40 4.15 4.11
C LEU A 194 -6.35 3.01 3.77
N TYR A 195 -5.80 1.94 3.20
CA TYR A 195 -6.54 0.67 3.05
C TYR A 195 -6.66 -0.06 4.40
N PRO A 196 -7.58 -1.04 4.52
CA PRO A 196 -7.50 -2.03 5.58
C PRO A 196 -6.10 -2.66 5.66
N GLN A 197 -5.70 -3.11 6.86
CA GLN A 197 -4.38 -3.69 7.07
C GLN A 197 -4.14 -4.96 6.24
N ALA A 198 -5.21 -5.74 6.05
CA ALA A 198 -5.31 -6.91 5.19
C ALA A 198 -6.79 -7.13 4.83
N SER A 199 -7.10 -8.07 3.95
CA SER A 199 -8.46 -8.56 3.68
C SER A 199 -9.40 -7.54 3.01
N TYR A 200 -8.84 -6.55 2.30
CA TYR A 200 -9.62 -5.52 1.57
C TYR A 200 -10.79 -6.08 0.74
N TRP A 201 -10.58 -7.23 0.09
CA TRP A 201 -11.58 -7.87 -0.77
C TRP A 201 -12.69 -8.62 -0.03
N ASP A 202 -12.59 -8.79 1.29
CA ASP A 202 -13.53 -9.56 2.13
C ASP A 202 -14.07 -8.73 3.30
N TRP A 203 -14.07 -7.40 3.14
CA TRP A 203 -14.69 -6.48 4.10
C TRP A 203 -16.12 -6.94 4.47
N PRO A 204 -16.51 -6.95 5.76
CA PRO A 204 -15.84 -6.32 6.91
C PRO A 204 -14.96 -7.26 7.76
N TYR A 205 -14.54 -8.41 7.24
CA TYR A 205 -14.02 -9.50 8.04
C TYR A 205 -12.56 -9.83 7.73
N SER A 206 -11.80 -10.17 8.77
CA SER A 206 -10.46 -10.70 8.60
C SER A 206 -10.45 -12.15 8.11
N ALA A 207 -9.25 -12.64 7.79
CA ALA A 207 -8.97 -14.03 7.44
C ALA A 207 -8.77 -14.96 8.66
N ASP A 208 -8.94 -14.47 9.90
CA ASP A 208 -8.81 -15.29 11.10
C ASP A 208 -9.92 -16.36 11.15
N ASN A 209 -9.53 -17.60 11.39
CA ASN A 209 -10.48 -18.69 11.60
C ASN A 209 -10.91 -18.75 13.08
N VAL A 210 -12.10 -18.23 13.37
CA VAL A 210 -12.70 -18.16 14.70
C VAL A 210 -14.15 -18.66 14.66
N PRO A 211 -14.79 -18.99 15.79
CA PRO A 211 -16.23 -19.18 15.81
C PRO A 211 -16.95 -17.91 15.31
N GLY A 212 -17.48 -17.95 14.08
CA GLY A 212 -18.01 -16.77 13.38
C GLY A 212 -16.99 -16.18 12.41
N ARG A 213 -16.90 -14.85 12.37
CA ARG A 213 -15.90 -14.09 11.60
C ARG A 213 -15.40 -12.93 12.45
N GLU A 214 -14.09 -12.69 12.48
CA GLU A 214 -13.51 -11.56 13.20
C GLU A 214 -13.64 -10.28 12.34
N LEU A 215 -14.12 -9.18 12.92
CA LEU A 215 -14.25 -7.91 12.21
C LEU A 215 -12.89 -7.20 12.10
N GLU A 216 -12.53 -6.72 10.92
CA GLU A 216 -11.28 -5.98 10.70
C GLU A 216 -11.17 -4.75 11.61
N LEU A 217 -12.26 -3.99 11.82
CA LEU A 217 -12.25 -2.82 12.70
C LEU A 217 -11.92 -3.16 14.16
N THR A 218 -12.21 -4.38 14.61
CA THR A 218 -11.89 -4.83 15.97
C THR A 218 -10.47 -5.34 16.05
N ARG A 219 -10.04 -6.14 15.06
CA ARG A 219 -8.71 -6.71 14.97
C ARG A 219 -7.63 -5.64 14.74
N ASP A 220 -7.87 -4.75 13.78
CA ASP A 220 -6.88 -3.84 13.21
C ASP A 220 -6.97 -2.43 13.81
N TRP A 221 -7.53 -2.30 15.02
CA TRP A 221 -7.68 -1.01 15.71
C TRP A 221 -6.35 -0.25 15.86
N LEU A 222 -5.25 -1.00 16.04
CA LEU A 222 -3.91 -0.44 16.21
C LEU A 222 -3.43 0.21 14.89
N TRP A 223 -3.62 -0.46 13.76
CA TRP A 223 -3.32 0.06 12.43
C TRP A 223 -3.99 1.41 12.18
N TYR A 224 -5.32 1.49 12.33
CA TYR A 224 -6.03 2.75 12.14
C TYR A 224 -5.61 3.83 13.14
N GLY A 225 -5.35 3.44 14.39
CA GLY A 225 -4.90 4.35 15.44
C GLY A 225 -3.53 4.96 15.16
N GLU A 226 -2.57 4.14 14.71
CA GLU A 226 -1.20 4.56 14.42
C GLU A 226 -1.16 5.52 13.23
N TRP A 227 -1.73 5.13 12.10
CA TRP A 227 -1.79 5.99 10.93
C TRP A 227 -2.51 7.31 11.20
N ALA A 228 -3.64 7.29 11.92
CA ALA A 228 -4.35 8.52 12.28
C ALA A 228 -3.51 9.41 13.21
N ARG A 229 -2.80 8.83 14.19
CA ARG A 229 -1.95 9.59 15.12
C ARG A 229 -0.81 10.31 14.43
N TYR A 230 -0.17 9.64 13.47
CA TYR A 230 0.98 10.18 12.74
C TYR A 230 0.56 11.08 11.58
N ALA A 231 -0.55 10.81 10.90
CA ALA A 231 -1.16 11.76 9.96
C ALA A 231 -1.57 13.07 10.64
N TRP A 232 -2.01 13.01 11.91
CA TRP A 232 -2.24 14.22 12.71
C TRP A 232 -0.95 14.98 13.03
N ARG A 233 0.09 14.25 13.45
CA ARG A 233 1.44 14.81 13.70
C ARG A 233 2.49 13.71 13.65
N ALA A 234 3.36 13.76 12.64
CA ALA A 234 4.40 12.77 12.41
C ALA A 234 5.55 12.90 13.42
N ASP A 235 5.99 14.13 13.69
CA ASP A 235 7.12 14.39 14.59
C ASP A 235 6.68 14.33 16.06
N ARG A 236 6.79 13.14 16.63
CA ARG A 236 6.53 12.85 18.03
C ARG A 236 7.78 12.21 18.64
N PRO A 237 8.22 12.64 19.84
CA PRO A 237 9.39 12.06 20.48
C PRO A 237 9.22 10.56 20.72
N ARG A 238 10.15 9.76 20.20
CA ARG A 238 10.06 8.30 20.22
C ARG A 238 9.83 7.69 21.62
N PRO A 239 10.51 8.13 22.70
CA PRO A 239 10.22 7.61 24.05
C PRO A 239 8.77 7.79 24.49
N ALA A 240 8.17 8.95 24.17
CA ALA A 240 6.77 9.23 24.50
C ALA A 240 5.79 8.38 23.68
N GLU A 241 6.16 8.03 22.44
CA GLU A 241 5.37 7.13 21.61
C GLU A 241 5.40 5.68 22.11
N ILE A 242 6.57 5.21 22.59
CA ILE A 242 6.70 3.90 23.24
C ILE A 242 5.81 3.82 24.49
N ASP A 243 5.82 4.87 25.32
CA ASP A 243 4.97 4.93 26.51
C ASP A 243 3.48 4.99 26.15
N TYR A 244 3.12 5.79 25.14
CA TYR A 244 1.73 5.93 24.68
C TYR A 244 1.18 4.59 24.15
N TRP A 245 1.85 3.97 23.19
CA TRP A 245 1.36 2.73 22.57
C TRP A 245 1.46 1.54 23.51
N GLY A 246 2.54 1.44 24.29
CA GLY A 246 2.68 0.45 25.35
C GLY A 246 1.52 0.55 26.36
N GLY A 247 1.13 1.76 26.75
CA GLY A 247 -0.03 1.99 27.62
C GLY A 247 -1.37 1.61 26.98
N ARG A 248 -1.57 1.91 25.69
CA ARG A 248 -2.78 1.51 24.94
C ARG A 248 -2.90 -0.01 24.84
N LEU A 249 -1.81 -0.71 24.57
CA LEU A 249 -1.76 -2.17 24.51
C LEU A 249 -1.95 -2.80 25.89
N ALA A 250 -1.34 -2.23 26.93
CA ALA A 250 -1.57 -2.65 28.31
C ALA A 250 -3.05 -2.57 28.69
N ALA A 251 -3.73 -1.49 28.30
CA ALA A 251 -5.17 -1.34 28.53
C ALA A 251 -6.00 -2.36 27.73
N GLN A 252 -5.66 -2.58 26.45
CA GLN A 252 -6.35 -3.53 25.56
C GLN A 252 -6.30 -4.96 26.09
N PHE A 253 -5.16 -5.39 26.64
CA PHE A 253 -4.96 -6.76 27.10
C PHE A 253 -5.00 -6.94 28.63
N GLY A 254 -5.23 -5.86 29.37
CA GLY A 254 -5.32 -5.87 30.83
C GLY A 254 -4.02 -6.33 31.49
N CYS A 255 -2.87 -5.82 31.06
CA CYS A 255 -1.57 -6.12 31.64
C CYS A 255 -0.90 -4.83 32.17
N ASP A 256 0.27 -4.97 32.80
CA ASP A 256 1.03 -3.82 33.26
C ASP A 256 1.75 -3.09 32.10
N ALA A 257 2.35 -1.93 32.40
CA ALA A 257 3.03 -1.11 31.42
C ALA A 257 4.26 -1.81 30.80
N ALA A 258 4.92 -2.71 31.53
CA ALA A 258 6.08 -3.43 31.03
C ALA A 258 5.66 -4.47 29.98
N ALA A 259 4.62 -5.25 30.29
CA ALA A 259 4.01 -6.19 29.35
C ALA A 259 3.45 -5.49 28.12
N GLY A 260 2.75 -4.34 28.28
CA GLY A 260 2.28 -3.54 27.15
C GLY A 260 3.39 -3.09 26.20
N LYS A 261 4.55 -2.68 26.75
CA LYS A 261 5.74 -2.36 25.95
C LYS A 261 6.37 -3.58 25.27
N GLN A 262 6.28 -4.77 25.86
CA GLN A 262 6.70 -6.01 25.20
C GLN A 262 5.78 -6.35 24.01
N ILE A 263 4.47 -6.12 24.13
CA ILE A 263 3.53 -6.29 23.00
C ILE A 263 3.87 -5.31 21.86
N LEU A 264 4.15 -4.04 22.19
CA LEU A 264 4.61 -3.06 21.21
C LEU A 264 5.90 -3.51 20.52
N ALA A 265 6.87 -3.98 21.30
CA ALA A 265 8.13 -4.49 20.77
C ALA A 265 7.91 -5.70 19.84
N ALA A 266 6.94 -6.57 20.14
CA ALA A 266 6.61 -7.69 19.26
C ALA A 266 6.13 -7.21 17.88
N TYR A 267 5.19 -6.27 17.85
CA TYR A 267 4.71 -5.65 16.61
C TYR A 267 5.80 -4.92 15.84
N GLU A 268 6.67 -4.18 16.53
CA GLU A 268 7.72 -3.41 15.86
C GLU A 268 8.83 -4.30 15.29
N GLN A 269 9.12 -5.43 15.95
CA GLN A 269 10.06 -6.41 15.43
C GLN A 269 9.45 -7.19 14.26
N SER A 270 8.24 -7.73 14.39
CA SER A 270 7.60 -8.45 13.28
C SER A 270 7.31 -7.54 12.09
N GLY A 271 7.02 -6.26 12.36
CA GLY A 271 6.68 -5.26 11.35
C GLY A 271 7.81 -4.89 10.40
N GLU A 272 9.05 -5.35 10.64
CA GLU A 272 10.19 -5.21 9.71
C GLU A 272 10.34 -6.42 8.77
N ILE A 273 9.69 -7.55 9.05
CA ILE A 273 9.91 -8.81 8.32
C ILE A 273 9.34 -8.73 6.90
N ALA A 274 8.03 -8.57 6.76
CA ALA A 274 7.38 -8.54 5.45
C ALA A 274 7.85 -7.38 4.55
N PRO A 275 8.07 -6.15 5.06
CA PRO A 275 8.63 -5.06 4.24
C PRO A 275 10.03 -5.37 3.70
N LYS A 276 10.95 -5.88 4.53
CA LYS A 276 12.31 -6.24 4.12
C LYS A 276 12.35 -7.41 3.15
N LEU A 277 11.56 -8.45 3.43
CA LEU A 277 11.47 -9.62 2.55
C LEU A 277 10.96 -9.23 1.15
N LEU A 278 9.89 -8.44 1.07
CA LEU A 278 9.34 -8.06 -0.24
C LEU A 278 10.34 -7.20 -1.02
N ARG A 279 10.93 -6.19 -0.40
CA ARG A 279 11.79 -5.24 -1.12
C ARG A 279 13.13 -5.82 -1.59
N ARG A 280 13.52 -7.01 -1.11
CA ARG A 280 14.78 -7.67 -1.47
C ARG A 280 14.66 -8.98 -2.23
N TYR A 281 13.51 -9.64 -2.13
CA TYR A 281 13.27 -10.89 -2.84
C TYR A 281 12.03 -10.87 -3.72
N GLY A 282 11.13 -9.91 -3.54
CA GLY A 282 9.85 -9.84 -4.24
C GLY A 282 9.98 -9.74 -5.75
N ILE A 283 8.96 -10.24 -6.44
CA ILE A 283 8.77 -10.09 -7.89
C ILE A 283 8.04 -8.78 -8.19
N THR A 284 7.13 -8.35 -7.31
CA THR A 284 6.34 -7.13 -7.46
C THR A 284 5.76 -6.69 -6.12
N ASP A 285 5.47 -5.40 -5.97
CA ASP A 285 4.66 -4.84 -4.88
C ASP A 285 3.15 -5.14 -5.05
N GLY A 286 2.72 -5.56 -6.24
CA GLY A 286 1.32 -5.82 -6.57
C GLY A 286 0.76 -7.08 -5.92
N ASN A 287 -0.57 -7.13 -5.75
CA ASN A 287 -1.30 -8.31 -5.26
C ASN A 287 -1.21 -9.55 -6.18
N ARG A 288 -0.55 -9.43 -7.33
CA ARG A 288 -0.07 -10.57 -8.13
C ARG A 288 0.87 -11.48 -7.33
N GLN A 289 1.47 -10.97 -6.25
CA GLN A 289 2.25 -11.73 -5.29
C GLN A 289 1.62 -11.69 -3.89
N THR A 290 1.53 -12.86 -3.25
CA THR A 290 1.19 -12.99 -1.83
C THR A 290 2.44 -13.45 -1.07
N LEU A 291 3.14 -12.52 -0.43
CA LEU A 291 4.46 -12.78 0.19
C LEU A 291 4.41 -13.89 1.26
N THR A 292 3.36 -13.90 2.08
CA THR A 292 3.23 -14.79 3.24
C THR A 292 3.01 -16.26 2.87
N LEU A 293 2.69 -16.56 1.61
CA LEU A 293 2.65 -17.92 1.07
C LEU A 293 4.03 -18.44 0.63
N GLY A 294 5.06 -17.58 0.70
CA GLY A 294 6.42 -17.93 0.32
C GLY A 294 6.71 -17.79 -1.17
N MET A 295 7.95 -18.08 -1.53
CA MET A 295 8.42 -18.10 -2.92
C MET A 295 9.07 -19.43 -3.26
N LEU A 296 8.95 -19.83 -4.53
CA LEU A 296 9.66 -20.96 -5.11
C LEU A 296 11.14 -20.59 -5.35
N MET A 297 12.01 -21.60 -5.35
CA MET A 297 13.45 -21.40 -5.59
C MET A 297 13.73 -20.71 -6.94
N ASN A 298 12.99 -21.09 -7.98
CA ASN A 298 13.11 -20.52 -9.32
C ASN A 298 12.72 -19.04 -9.40
N GLN A 299 11.86 -18.54 -8.51
CA GLN A 299 11.55 -17.12 -8.43
C GLN A 299 12.71 -16.30 -7.84
N LEU A 300 13.57 -16.92 -7.04
CA LEU A 300 14.77 -16.27 -6.48
C LEU A 300 15.95 -16.30 -7.47
N ILE A 301 16.19 -17.43 -8.13
CA ILE A 301 17.36 -17.57 -9.01
C ILE A 301 17.12 -17.04 -10.43
N ASP A 302 15.86 -16.87 -10.84
CA ASP A 302 15.46 -16.29 -12.13
C ASP A 302 14.19 -15.42 -11.99
N PRO A 303 14.26 -14.31 -11.23
CA PRO A 303 13.10 -13.47 -10.95
C PRO A 303 12.51 -12.82 -12.21
N LYS A 304 13.35 -12.53 -13.21
CA LYS A 304 12.93 -11.88 -14.47
C LYS A 304 11.91 -12.70 -15.24
N ARG A 305 12.00 -14.03 -15.18
CA ARG A 305 11.02 -14.96 -15.79
C ARG A 305 9.59 -14.76 -15.26
N TYR A 306 9.43 -14.20 -14.07
CA TYR A 306 8.14 -14.00 -13.42
C TYR A 306 7.60 -12.58 -13.60
N GLY A 307 8.10 -11.82 -14.58
CA GLY A 307 7.68 -10.44 -14.79
C GLY A 307 8.08 -9.55 -13.62
N LEU A 308 9.37 -9.60 -13.26
CA LEU A 308 9.95 -8.77 -12.21
C LEU A 308 9.66 -7.29 -12.45
N PHE A 309 9.11 -6.63 -11.43
CA PHE A 309 8.86 -5.20 -11.42
C PHE A 309 10.04 -4.47 -10.77
N THR A 310 10.89 -3.83 -11.57
CA THR A 310 12.14 -3.26 -11.08
C THR A 310 11.96 -2.01 -10.21
N MET A 311 10.85 -1.27 -10.37
CA MET A 311 10.58 -0.10 -9.52
C MET A 311 10.48 -0.44 -8.03
N LEU A 312 10.06 -1.67 -7.68
CA LEU A 312 10.13 -2.17 -6.30
C LEU A 312 11.54 -1.99 -5.70
N TYR A 313 12.57 -2.34 -6.48
CA TYR A 313 13.97 -2.27 -6.05
C TYR A 313 14.58 -0.87 -6.25
N GLU A 314 14.13 -0.12 -7.25
CA GLU A 314 14.70 1.19 -7.58
C GLU A 314 14.11 2.33 -6.75
N SER A 315 12.87 2.18 -6.26
CA SER A 315 12.11 3.28 -5.66
C SER A 315 11.43 2.92 -4.34
N GLU A 316 11.00 1.68 -4.17
CA GLU A 316 10.23 1.22 -2.99
C GLU A 316 11.11 0.46 -1.98
N ALA A 317 12.41 0.72 -2.01
CA ALA A 317 13.42 0.11 -1.17
C ALA A 317 14.56 1.10 -0.87
N PRO A 318 15.32 0.90 0.22
CA PRO A 318 16.68 1.44 0.32
C PRO A 318 17.54 1.04 -0.90
N GLU A 319 18.69 1.67 -1.09
CA GLU A 319 19.68 1.18 -2.06
C GLU A 319 20.10 -0.25 -1.71
N GLY A 320 20.24 -1.12 -2.71
CA GLY A 320 20.61 -2.51 -2.53
C GLY A 320 20.55 -3.33 -3.83
N GLU A 321 20.96 -4.59 -3.75
CA GLU A 321 21.21 -5.50 -4.90
C GLU A 321 20.27 -6.72 -4.96
N MET A 322 19.51 -6.94 -6.02
CA MET A 322 18.74 -8.18 -6.15
C MET A 322 19.61 -9.43 -5.90
N ILE A 323 19.01 -10.53 -5.44
CA ILE A 323 19.78 -11.76 -5.14
C ILE A 323 20.64 -12.25 -6.32
N ILE A 324 20.16 -12.06 -7.55
CA ILE A 324 20.91 -12.37 -8.77
C ILE A 324 22.06 -11.38 -9.06
N GLU A 325 21.92 -10.11 -8.68
CA GLU A 325 22.97 -9.09 -8.83
C GLU A 325 24.06 -9.30 -7.81
N TYR A 326 23.67 -9.57 -6.55
CA TYR A 326 24.60 -9.93 -5.48
C TYR A 326 25.45 -11.14 -5.87
N ALA A 327 24.82 -12.22 -6.35
CA ALA A 327 25.55 -13.42 -6.75
C ALA A 327 26.47 -13.19 -7.96
N GLU A 328 26.08 -12.34 -8.90
CA GLU A 328 26.93 -11.96 -10.03
C GLU A 328 28.15 -11.15 -9.58
N LYS A 329 27.97 -10.19 -8.67
CA LYS A 329 29.06 -9.40 -8.09
C LYS A 329 30.04 -10.25 -7.30
N GLU A 330 29.54 -11.15 -6.46
CA GLU A 330 30.38 -12.12 -5.73
C GLU A 330 31.24 -12.95 -6.69
N ALA A 331 30.65 -13.46 -7.78
CA ALA A 331 31.39 -14.24 -8.77
C ALA A 331 32.47 -13.44 -9.51
N LYS A 332 32.30 -12.12 -9.62
CA LYS A 332 33.26 -11.22 -10.27
C LYS A 332 34.24 -10.57 -9.29
N GLY A 333 34.06 -10.73 -7.97
CA GLY A 333 34.83 -10.03 -6.94
C GLY A 333 34.55 -8.52 -6.93
N GLU A 334 33.35 -8.09 -7.33
CA GLU A 334 32.93 -6.70 -7.34
C GLU A 334 32.39 -6.26 -5.96
N PRO A 335 32.59 -5.00 -5.54
CA PRO A 335 32.10 -4.51 -4.25
C PRO A 335 30.56 -4.44 -4.20
N HIS A 336 30.02 -4.79 -3.03
CA HIS A 336 28.60 -4.66 -2.73
C HIS A 336 28.20 -3.25 -2.30
N VAL A 337 27.01 -2.81 -2.68
CA VAL A 337 26.46 -1.49 -2.38
C VAL A 337 25.07 -1.62 -1.76
N GLY A 338 24.83 -0.87 -0.68
CA GLY A 338 23.53 -0.82 -0.02
C GLY A 338 23.16 -2.08 0.75
N GLU A 339 21.86 -2.27 0.97
CA GLU A 339 21.27 -3.44 1.61
C GLU A 339 21.58 -4.69 0.77
N THR A 340 22.02 -5.79 1.38
CA THR A 340 22.36 -7.04 0.66
C THR A 340 21.38 -8.19 0.99
N PRO A 341 21.21 -9.17 0.09
CA PRO A 341 20.34 -10.32 0.37
C PRO A 341 20.75 -11.15 1.60
N PRO A 342 22.04 -11.49 1.85
CA PRO A 342 22.43 -12.18 3.08
C PRO A 342 22.14 -11.37 4.35
N GLN A 343 22.42 -10.06 4.32
CA GLN A 343 22.11 -9.16 5.44
C GLN A 343 20.62 -9.21 5.79
N VAL A 344 19.74 -9.09 4.80
CA VAL A 344 18.29 -9.14 5.06
C VAL A 344 17.86 -10.50 5.58
N ALA A 345 18.42 -11.60 5.08
CA ALA A 345 18.15 -12.94 5.62
C ALA A 345 18.50 -13.06 7.11
N ASP A 346 19.62 -12.49 7.54
CA ASP A 346 20.04 -12.50 8.94
C ASP A 346 19.16 -11.57 9.81
N GLU A 347 18.85 -10.38 9.30
CA GLU A 347 18.05 -9.38 10.02
C GLU A 347 16.62 -9.86 10.27
N VAL A 348 15.94 -10.45 9.27
CA VAL A 348 14.55 -10.90 9.43
C VAL A 348 14.42 -12.06 10.40
N VAL A 349 15.40 -12.98 10.44
CA VAL A 349 15.45 -14.05 11.46
C VAL A 349 15.59 -13.44 12.86
N ALA A 350 16.48 -12.46 13.02
CA ALA A 350 16.66 -11.79 14.30
C ALA A 350 15.40 -11.01 14.72
N HIS A 351 14.67 -10.42 13.77
CA HIS A 351 13.38 -9.79 14.01
C HIS A 351 12.33 -10.80 14.48
N GLY A 352 12.19 -11.95 13.81
CA GLY A 352 11.26 -13.02 14.19
C GLY A 352 11.50 -13.52 15.62
N GLN A 353 12.76 -13.86 15.94
CA GLN A 353 13.14 -14.31 17.27
C GLN A 353 12.84 -13.28 18.37
N ARG A 354 13.12 -12.00 18.09
CA ARG A 354 12.83 -10.91 19.05
C ARG A 354 11.33 -10.67 19.21
N ALA A 355 10.55 -10.80 18.14
CA ALA A 355 9.10 -10.66 18.19
C ALA A 355 8.46 -11.76 19.06
N VAL A 356 8.85 -13.02 18.82
CA VAL A 356 8.44 -14.18 19.64
C VAL A 356 8.86 -14.00 21.09
N ALA A 357 10.14 -13.69 21.36
CA ALA A 357 10.61 -13.50 22.73
C ALA A 357 9.88 -12.38 23.47
N ALA A 358 9.50 -11.30 22.78
CA ALA A 358 8.75 -10.20 23.38
C ALA A 358 7.31 -10.60 23.70
N ILE A 359 6.59 -11.24 22.76
CA ILE A 359 5.20 -11.63 23.00
C ILE A 359 5.08 -12.70 24.09
N GLU A 360 6.03 -13.65 24.16
CA GLU A 360 6.09 -14.67 25.22
C GLU A 360 6.34 -14.05 26.60
N ARG A 361 7.18 -12.99 26.69
CA ARG A 361 7.38 -12.26 27.94
C ARG A 361 6.12 -11.51 28.41
N ALA A 362 5.27 -11.08 27.49
CA ALA A 362 4.01 -10.41 27.83
C ALA A 362 2.92 -11.40 28.30
N ALA A 363 2.93 -12.62 27.78
CA ALA A 363 1.85 -13.61 27.93
C ALA A 363 1.40 -13.88 29.38
N PRO A 364 2.29 -14.01 30.39
CA PRO A 364 1.87 -14.26 31.77
C PRO A 364 1.03 -13.12 32.39
N GLY A 365 1.16 -11.89 31.89
CA GLY A 365 0.49 -10.71 32.43
C GLY A 365 -0.90 -10.43 31.84
N ILE A 366 -1.37 -11.22 30.88
CA ILE A 366 -2.58 -10.93 30.10
C ILE A 366 -3.85 -11.34 30.86
N THR A 367 -4.75 -10.38 31.09
CA THR A 367 -6.01 -10.63 31.83
C THR A 367 -7.28 -10.36 31.02
N LYS A 368 -7.21 -9.56 29.95
CA LYS A 368 -8.33 -9.22 29.05
C LYS A 368 -8.02 -9.64 27.61
N ASN A 369 -9.07 -9.83 26.80
CA ASN A 369 -8.96 -10.14 25.38
C ASN A 369 -7.99 -11.30 25.06
N LYS A 370 -8.00 -12.34 25.92
CA LYS A 370 -7.04 -13.44 25.88
C LYS A 370 -7.05 -14.20 24.55
N ALA A 371 -8.22 -14.39 23.94
CA ALA A 371 -8.33 -15.06 22.65
C ALA A 371 -7.65 -14.24 21.53
N GLU A 372 -7.82 -12.92 21.54
CA GLU A 372 -7.16 -12.03 20.58
C GLU A 372 -5.64 -12.00 20.83
N PHE A 373 -5.22 -11.94 22.09
CA PHE A 373 -3.79 -12.03 22.42
C PHE A 373 -3.18 -13.35 21.94
N ALA A 374 -3.87 -14.47 22.12
CA ALA A 374 -3.38 -15.78 21.66
C ALA A 374 -3.21 -15.84 20.14
N ARG A 375 -4.10 -15.19 19.38
CA ARG A 375 -3.95 -15.07 17.92
C ARG A 375 -2.79 -14.15 17.53
N LEU A 376 -2.63 -13.01 18.21
CA LEU A 376 -1.47 -12.14 18.03
C LEU A 376 -0.15 -12.88 18.33
N GLN A 377 -0.12 -13.66 19.41
CA GLN A 377 1.02 -14.51 19.77
C GLN A 377 1.31 -15.52 18.65
N ASN A 378 0.28 -16.22 18.16
CA ASN A 378 0.41 -17.11 17.01
C ASN A 378 0.97 -16.39 15.77
N ASP A 379 0.50 -15.18 15.45
CA ASP A 379 0.99 -14.41 14.31
C ASP A 379 2.49 -14.08 14.44
N MET A 380 3.00 -13.83 15.65
CA MET A 380 4.45 -13.63 15.87
C MET A 380 5.25 -14.91 15.55
N HIS A 381 4.74 -16.08 15.94
CA HIS A 381 5.34 -17.37 15.58
C HIS A 381 5.26 -17.64 14.07
N CYS A 382 4.16 -17.25 13.42
CA CYS A 382 4.04 -17.34 11.96
C CYS A 382 5.06 -16.43 11.24
N TYR A 383 5.27 -15.21 11.74
CA TYR A 383 6.28 -14.30 11.21
C TYR A 383 7.71 -14.83 11.39
N ASP A 384 8.03 -15.44 12.54
CA ASP A 384 9.33 -16.09 12.75
C ASP A 384 9.53 -17.27 11.79
N ALA A 385 8.52 -18.12 11.62
CA ALA A 385 8.59 -19.22 10.66
C ALA A 385 8.77 -18.72 9.22
N LEU A 386 8.06 -17.65 8.83
CA LEU A 386 8.20 -17.01 7.52
C LEU A 386 9.63 -16.47 7.30
N ALA A 387 10.18 -15.78 8.30
CA ALA A 387 11.53 -15.23 8.25
C ALA A 387 12.58 -16.32 8.06
N ASN A 388 12.52 -17.39 8.86
CA ASN A 388 13.44 -18.53 8.75
C ASN A 388 13.32 -19.25 7.40
N PHE A 389 12.09 -19.46 6.92
CA PHE A 389 11.85 -20.05 5.60
C PHE A 389 12.51 -19.25 4.47
N TYR A 390 12.32 -17.93 4.47
CA TYR A 390 12.92 -17.07 3.45
C TYR A 390 14.44 -17.00 3.57
N ALA A 391 14.98 -16.88 4.79
CA ALA A 391 16.41 -16.79 5.02
C ALA A 391 17.14 -18.05 4.52
N GLU A 392 16.67 -19.23 4.90
CA GLU A 392 17.25 -20.50 4.43
C GLU A 392 17.10 -20.68 2.92
N LYS A 393 15.94 -20.30 2.36
CA LYS A 393 15.73 -20.40 0.92
C LYS A 393 16.60 -19.42 0.13
N ALA A 394 16.82 -18.20 0.63
CA ALA A 394 17.74 -17.23 0.03
C ALA A 394 19.18 -17.73 0.06
N ARG A 395 19.63 -18.32 1.19
CA ARG A 395 20.96 -18.95 1.29
C ARG A 395 21.12 -20.10 0.28
N ALA A 396 20.12 -20.97 0.16
CA ALA A 396 20.12 -22.04 -0.84
C ALA A 396 20.06 -21.52 -2.30
N ALA A 397 19.36 -20.42 -2.56
CA ALA A 397 19.34 -19.76 -3.85
C ALA A 397 20.73 -19.22 -4.22
N LEU A 398 21.46 -18.63 -3.27
CA LEU A 398 22.82 -18.16 -3.48
C LEU A 398 23.79 -19.31 -3.81
N LEU A 399 23.66 -20.47 -3.15
CA LEU A 399 24.44 -21.66 -3.51
C LEU A 399 24.15 -22.10 -4.96
N THR A 400 22.87 -22.10 -5.35
CA THR A 400 22.44 -22.46 -6.71
C THR A 400 22.97 -21.46 -7.74
N LEU A 401 22.93 -20.16 -7.43
CA LEU A 401 23.47 -19.11 -8.28
C LEU A 401 25.00 -19.22 -8.37
N ARG A 402 25.70 -19.55 -7.28
CA ARG A 402 27.15 -19.79 -7.30
C ARG A 402 27.54 -20.91 -8.26
N TYR A 403 26.75 -21.98 -8.32
CA TYR A 403 26.97 -23.08 -9.27
C TYR A 403 26.92 -22.60 -10.73
N LYS A 404 26.06 -21.62 -11.06
CA LYS A 404 25.98 -21.02 -12.42
C LYS A 404 27.35 -20.50 -12.88
N TYR A 405 28.07 -19.83 -11.99
CA TYR A 405 29.34 -19.16 -12.27
C TYR A 405 30.57 -20.05 -12.05
N SER A 406 30.56 -20.90 -11.02
CA SER A 406 31.72 -21.72 -10.62
C SER A 406 31.69 -23.17 -11.10
N LYS A 407 30.52 -23.67 -11.52
CA LYS A 407 30.24 -25.11 -11.78
C LYS A 407 30.47 -26.04 -10.58
N ASN A 408 30.59 -25.48 -9.37
CA ASN A 408 30.84 -26.18 -8.10
C ASN A 408 29.79 -25.88 -7.04
#